data_AF-A0A382NIR7-F1
#
_entry.id   AF-A0A382NIR7-F1
#
_cell.length_a   1.000
_cell.length_b   1.000
_cell.length_c   1.000
_cell.angle_alpha   90.00
_cell.angle_beta   90.00
_cell.angle_gamma   90.00
#
_symmetry.space_group_name_H-M   'P 1'
#
loop_
_entity.id
_entity.type
_entity.pdbx_description
1 polymer ?
#
loop_
_entity_poly.entity_id
_entity_poly.type
_entity_poly.pdbx_seq_one_letter_code
_entity_poly.pdbx_strand_id
1 'polypeptide(L)' 'MVIKPKILFMCVANSCRSQIAEVLGRHYLGHEFDVYSAGSKPTQPNPHALKALNSCGYNTSTLFSKS' A
#
# COMPACT_ATOMS: atom_id res chain seq x y z
N MET A 1 -19.87 -9.38 -13.01
CA MET A 1 -18.82 -8.76 -12.17
C MET A 1 -18.77 -9.50 -10.87
N VAL A 2 -17.63 -10.13 -10.55
CA VAL A 2 -17.43 -10.74 -9.23
C VAL A 2 -16.95 -9.63 -8.30
N ILE A 3 -17.66 -9.40 -7.20
CA ILE A 3 -17.26 -8.42 -6.19
C ILE A 3 -16.06 -9.02 -5.45
N LYS A 4 -14.91 -8.36 -5.54
CA LYS A 4 -13.73 -8.77 -4.77
C LYS A 4 -13.88 -8.31 -3.32
N PRO A 5 -13.60 -9.19 -2.33
CA PRO A 5 -13.44 -8.74 -0.96
C PRO A 5 -12.33 -7.68 -0.86
N LYS A 6 -12.49 -6.76 0.11
CA LYS A 6 -11.57 -5.63 0.30
C LYS A 6 -10.63 -5.88 1.46
N ILE A 7 -9.35 -5.56 1.28
CA ILE A 7 -8.32 -5.60 2.33
C ILE A 7 -7.84 -4.17 2.61
N LEU A 8 -7.79 -3.80 3.89
CA LEU A 8 -7.21 -2.54 4.35
C LEU A 8 -6.01 -2.80 5.27
N PHE A 9 -4.84 -2.32 4.87
CA PHE A 9 -3.67 -2.27 5.74
C PHE A 9 -3.62 -0.93 6.49
N MET A 10 -3.65 -0.96 7.82
CA MET A 10 -3.63 0.22 8.66
C MET A 10 -2.30 0.37 9.41
N CYS A 11 -1.68 1.55 9.35
CA CYS A 11 -0.61 1.93 10.28
C CYS A 11 -0.78 3.39 10.69
N VAL A 12 -0.09 3.88 11.72
CA VAL A 12 -0.34 5.25 12.22
C VAL A 12 -0.19 6.31 11.13
N ALA A 13 0.94 6.34 10.44
CA ALA A 13 1.31 7.46 9.57
C ALA A 13 0.97 7.29 8.08
N ASN A 14 0.44 6.11 7.68
CA ASN A 14 0.36 5.64 6.30
C ASN A 14 1.62 5.95 5.45
N SER A 15 2.78 5.86 6.10
CA SER A 15 4.06 6.30 5.54
C SER A 15 4.94 5.14 5.09
N CYS A 16 4.97 4.03 5.86
CA CYS A 16 5.89 2.92 5.58
C CYS A 16 5.17 1.57 5.53
N ARG A 17 4.88 0.95 6.68
CA ARG A 17 4.33 -0.41 6.78
C ARG A 17 3.08 -0.64 5.92
N SER A 18 2.07 0.22 6.04
CA SER A 18 0.83 0.03 5.28
C SER A 18 0.98 0.34 3.78
N GLN A 19 1.92 1.22 3.39
CA GLN A 19 2.26 1.48 1.98
C GLN A 19 2.96 0.29 1.32
N ILE A 20 3.92 -0.32 2.02
CA ILE A 20 4.59 -1.56 1.59
C ILE A 20 3.57 -2.68 1.41
N ALA A 21 2.68 -2.83 2.40
CA ALA A 21 1.63 -3.85 2.34
C ALA A 21 0.63 -3.61 1.20
N GLU A 22 0.28 -2.36 0.87
CA GLU A 22 -0.60 -2.04 -0.27
C GLU A 22 0.02 -2.52 -1.60
N VAL A 23 1.30 -2.23 -1.85
CA VAL A 23 1.97 -2.62 -3.10
C VAL A 23 2.11 -4.13 -3.21
N LEU A 24 2.63 -4.77 -2.16
CA LEU A 24 2.82 -6.22 -2.17
C LEU A 24 1.47 -6.94 -2.23
N GLY A 25 0.46 -6.45 -1.49
CA GLY A 25 -0.89 -6.99 -1.53
C GLY A 25 -1.51 -6.87 -2.93
N ARG A 26 -1.36 -5.73 -3.62
CA ARG A 26 -1.82 -5.62 -5.02
C ARG A 26 -1.12 -6.61 -5.95
N HIS A 27 0.18 -6.83 -5.75
CA HIS A 27 0.96 -7.75 -6.58
C HIS A 27 0.54 -9.21 -6.37
N TYR A 28 0.43 -9.65 -5.11
CA TYR A 28 0.17 -11.06 -4.78
C TYR A 28 -1.32 -11.41 -4.72
N LEU A 29 -2.17 -10.48 -4.30
CA LEU A 29 -3.58 -10.72 -3.97
C LEU A 29 -4.55 -9.97 -4.90
N GLY A 30 -4.06 -9.12 -5.81
CA GLY A 30 -4.91 -8.24 -6.63
C GLY A 30 -5.86 -8.97 -7.59
N HIS A 31 -5.61 -10.26 -7.87
CA HIS A 31 -6.55 -11.09 -8.62
C HIS A 31 -7.82 -11.40 -7.81
N GLU A 32 -7.70 -11.57 -6.50
CA GLU A 32 -8.77 -12.03 -5.60
C GLU A 32 -9.34 -10.91 -4.72
N PHE A 33 -8.56 -9.86 -4.42
CA PHE A 33 -8.90 -8.81 -3.47
C PHE A 33 -8.69 -7.41 -4.05
N ASP A 34 -9.51 -6.47 -3.60
CA ASP A 34 -9.23 -5.04 -3.74
C ASP A 34 -8.40 -4.55 -2.54
N VAL A 35 -7.18 -4.08 -2.79
CA VAL A 35 -6.20 -3.78 -1.74
C VAL A 35 -5.99 -2.27 -1.55
N TYR A 36 -6.07 -1.86 -0.29
CA TYR A 36 -5.94 -0.47 0.16
C TYR A 36 -5.04 -0.36 1.39
N SER A 37 -4.55 0.86 1.64
CA SER A 37 -3.94 1.24 2.91
C SER A 37 -4.47 2.56 3.43
N ALA A 38 -4.34 2.77 4.74
CA ALA A 38 -4.67 4.01 5.41
C ALA A 38 -3.79 4.22 6.65
N GLY A 39 -4.00 5.37 7.30
CA GLY A 39 -3.45 5.65 8.61
C GLY A 39 -4.26 6.64 9.43
N SER A 40 -4.15 6.50 10.75
CA SER A 40 -4.88 7.34 11.71
C SER A 40 -4.35 8.77 11.82
N LYS A 41 -3.08 9.01 11.43
CA LYS A 41 -2.43 10.32 11.36
C LYS A 41 -1.52 10.38 10.12
N PRO A 42 -2.09 10.45 8.90
CA PRO A 42 -1.33 10.39 7.65
C PRO A 42 -0.24 11.47 7.57
N THR A 43 0.87 11.14 6.94
CA THR A 43 1.98 12.07 6.69
C THR A 43 2.39 12.03 5.21
N GLN A 44 3.63 11.66 4.89
CA GLN A 44 4.11 11.43 3.54
C GLN A 44 4.67 9.99 3.43
N PRO A 45 4.61 9.36 2.25
CA PRO A 45 5.29 8.08 2.02
C PRO A 45 6.76 8.15 2.39
N ASN A 46 7.24 7.15 3.13
CA ASN A 46 8.60 7.07 3.63
C ASN A 46 9.56 6.82 2.45
N PRO A 47 10.57 7.68 2.22
CA PRO A 47 11.52 7.52 1.13
C PRO A 47 12.24 6.17 1.11
N HIS A 48 12.52 5.57 2.27
CA HIS A 48 13.14 4.25 2.36
C HIS A 48 12.19 3.13 1.95
N ALA A 49 10.89 3.26 2.26
CA ALA A 49 9.88 2.30 1.80
C ALA A 49 9.74 2.35 0.27
N LEU A 50 9.68 3.56 -0.29
CA LEU A 50 9.66 3.76 -1.75
C LEU A 50 10.92 3.18 -2.40
N LYS A 51 12.10 3.48 -1.85
CA LYS A 51 13.37 2.97 -2.37
C LYS A 51 13.42 1.44 -2.33
N ALA A 52 13.00 0.82 -1.23
CA ALA A 52 12.97 -0.63 -1.09
C ALA A 52 12.05 -1.29 -2.13
N LEU A 53 10.82 -0.79 -2.28
CA LEU A 53 9.87 -1.30 -3.26
C LEU A 53 10.38 -1.16 -4.70
N ASN A 54 10.91 0.02 -5.06
CA ASN A 54 11.48 0.25 -6.38
C ASN A 54 12.70 -0.64 -6.64
N SER A 55 13.56 -0.86 -5.64
CA SER A 55 14.71 -1.77 -5.76
C SER A 55 14.30 -3.22 -5.99
N CYS A 56 13.11 -3.61 -5.55
CA CYS A 56 12.51 -4.92 -5.82
C CYS A 56 11.67 -4.94 -7.12
N GLY A 57 11.65 -3.87 -7.91
CA GLY A 57 10.91 -3.78 -9.17
C GLY A 57 9.42 -3.49 -9.04
N TYR A 58 8.94 -3.04 -7.87
CA TYR A 58 7.55 -2.68 -7.68
C TYR A 58 7.29 -1.21 -8.00
N ASN A 59 6.19 -0.94 -8.71
CA ASN A 59 5.74 0.41 -9.02
C ASN A 59 5.17 1.10 -7.77
N THR A 60 5.73 2.26 -7.41
CA THR A 60 5.27 3.08 -6.27
C THR A 60 4.63 4.41 -6.67
N SER A 61 4.50 4.73 -7.95
CA SER A 61 4.02 6.05 -8.41
C SER A 61 2.59 6.38 -7.97
N THR A 62 1.79 5.36 -7.65
CA THR A 62 0.41 5.51 -7.21
C THR A 62 0.27 5.58 -5.68
N LEU A 63 1.38 5.54 -4.94
CA LEU A 63 1.36 5.57 -3.48
C LEU A 63 1.27 6.99 -2.95
N PHE A 64 0.32 7.20 -2.05
CA PHE A 64 0.15 8.44 -1.31
C PHE A 64 -0.43 8.12 0.06
N SER A 65 -0.04 8.94 1.04
CA SER A 65 -0.46 8.80 2.43
C SER A 65 -1.87 9.37 2.62
N LYS A 66 -2.80 8.57 3.17
CA LYS A 66 -4.23 8.85 3.29
C LYS A 66 -4.85 8.24 4.56
N SER A 67 -6.02 8.76 4.95
CA SER A 67 -6.89 8.26 6.03
C SER A 67 -8.12 7.58 5.45
#